data_AF-A0A6J5JR20-F1
#
_entry.id   AF-A0A6J5JR20-F1
#
_cell.length_a   1.000
_cell.length_b   1.000
_cell.length_c   1.000
_cell.angle_alpha   90.00
_cell.angle_beta   90.00
_cell.angle_gamma   90.00
#
_symmetry.space_group_name_H-M   'P 1'
#
loop_
_entity.id
_entity.type
_entity.pdbx_description
1 polymer ?
#
loop_
_entity_poly.entity_id
_entity_poly.type
_entity_poly.pdbx_seq_one_letter_code
_entity_poly.pdbx_strand_id
1 'polypeptide(L)'
;MPLSKVAHPWKRADGATASGVTDDAGKTERVASVSPLAILSALLTPPPVEVKIMGGQTSQVQSRKSEQTVKVEAHERVLTAGEIEMAWTVFKDGIDYDKVRVHRGSYFWFNLQSKHTAVTPNGKMYFLDDLYVDDFSAVNGPHIWKRSFFMHEMTHVWQYQRGYAVRWHALTVTIRGQRAYKYTIAPGAVFHDYNMEQQGNLVADYYAVQVLKAPFAVFHRGYVGTPDELDRVLAPLLEEPKSADNLPQ
;
A
#
# COMPACT_ATOMS: atom_id res chain seq x y z
N MET A 1 5.86 -17.68 -14.02
CA MET A 1 5.67 -18.96 -13.30
C MET A 1 4.18 -19.16 -13.05
N PRO A 2 3.66 -20.39 -13.09
CA PRO A 2 2.24 -20.66 -12.79
C PRO A 2 1.92 -20.31 -11.33
N LEU A 3 0.74 -19.72 -11.10
CA LEU A 3 0.25 -19.34 -9.77
C LEU A 3 -0.29 -20.60 -9.08
N SER A 4 0.58 -21.41 -8.47
CA SER A 4 0.26 -22.68 -7.81
C SER A 4 -0.28 -22.51 -6.38
N LYS A 5 -1.28 -23.32 -5.99
CA LYS A 5 -1.93 -23.32 -4.66
C LYS A 5 -2.44 -21.95 -4.22
N VAL A 6 -2.91 -21.18 -5.19
CA VAL A 6 -3.35 -19.81 -5.04
C VAL A 6 -4.86 -19.79 -4.79
N ALA A 7 -5.27 -19.23 -3.65
CA ALA A 7 -6.67 -18.96 -3.37
C ALA A 7 -7.19 -17.92 -4.36
N HIS A 8 -8.32 -18.22 -4.99
CA HIS A 8 -8.91 -17.40 -6.03
C HIS A 8 -10.40 -17.18 -5.80
N PRO A 9 -10.81 -16.06 -5.16
CA PRO A 9 -12.20 -15.66 -5.14
C PRO A 9 -12.63 -15.11 -6.50
N TRP A 10 -13.87 -15.38 -6.89
CA TRP A 10 -14.46 -14.93 -8.15
C TRP A 10 -15.77 -14.21 -7.88
N LYS A 11 -16.07 -13.21 -8.71
CA LYS A 11 -17.35 -12.51 -8.69
C LYS A 11 -18.22 -12.95 -9.86
N ARG A 12 -19.41 -13.42 -9.53
CA ARG A 12 -20.43 -13.84 -10.50
C ARG A 12 -21.31 -12.65 -10.89
N ALA A 13 -21.93 -12.74 -12.07
CA ALA A 13 -22.82 -11.69 -12.59
C ALA A 13 -24.10 -11.46 -11.75
N ASP A 14 -24.49 -12.41 -10.91
CA ASP A 14 -25.57 -12.29 -9.92
C ASP A 14 -25.13 -11.59 -8.62
N GLY A 15 -23.87 -11.16 -8.53
CA GLY A 15 -23.29 -10.52 -7.36
C GLY A 15 -22.78 -11.49 -6.29
N ALA A 16 -23.00 -12.81 -6.44
CA ALA A 16 -22.46 -13.79 -5.53
C ALA A 16 -20.94 -13.93 -5.66
N THR A 17 -20.29 -14.25 -4.54
CA THR A 17 -18.86 -14.57 -4.51
C THR A 17 -18.68 -16.07 -4.28
N ALA A 18 -17.71 -16.66 -4.98
CA ALA A 18 -17.24 -18.03 -4.77
C ALA A 18 -15.72 -18.00 -4.59
N SER A 19 -15.11 -19.08 -4.14
CA SER A 19 -13.65 -19.21 -4.04
C SER A 19 -13.19 -20.62 -4.41
N GLY A 20 -11.95 -20.72 -4.91
CA GLY A 20 -11.25 -21.99 -5.11
C GLY A 20 -9.77 -21.86 -4.79
N VAL A 21 -8.99 -22.92 -5.00
CA VAL A 21 -7.52 -22.91 -4.95
C VAL A 21 -6.97 -23.47 -6.27
N THR A 22 -5.97 -22.81 -6.86
CA THR A 22 -5.37 -23.32 -8.10
C THR A 22 -4.52 -24.56 -7.86
N ASP A 23 -4.43 -25.45 -8.84
CA ASP A 23 -3.57 -26.62 -8.81
C ASP A 23 -2.08 -26.24 -8.98
N ASP A 24 -1.20 -27.25 -9.00
CA ASP A 24 0.25 -27.04 -9.16
C ASP A 24 0.66 -26.43 -10.51
N ALA A 25 -0.23 -26.50 -11.50
CA ALA A 25 -0.06 -25.88 -12.81
C ALA A 25 -0.72 -24.48 -12.90
N GLY A 26 -1.32 -24.00 -11.81
CA GLY A 26 -2.01 -22.71 -11.74
C GLY A 26 -3.40 -22.71 -12.38
N LYS A 27 -4.01 -23.88 -12.60
CA LYS A 27 -5.38 -24.01 -13.11
C LYS A 27 -6.39 -23.96 -11.97
N THR A 28 -7.52 -23.34 -12.25
CA THR A 28 -8.68 -23.29 -11.36
C THR A 28 -9.56 -24.53 -11.53
N GLU A 29 -10.31 -24.90 -10.50
CA GLU A 29 -11.36 -25.91 -10.62
C GLU A 29 -12.48 -25.44 -11.57
N ARG A 30 -13.20 -26.40 -12.18
CA ARG A 30 -14.32 -26.10 -13.06
C ARG A 30 -15.50 -25.58 -12.24
N VAL A 31 -15.88 -24.33 -12.44
CA VAL A 31 -17.09 -23.75 -11.85
C VAL A 31 -18.30 -24.11 -12.70
N ALA A 32 -19.23 -24.90 -12.14
CA ALA A 32 -20.51 -25.23 -12.75
C ALA A 32 -21.66 -24.50 -12.04
N SER A 33 -22.61 -23.98 -12.80
CA SER A 33 -23.84 -23.37 -12.28
C SER A 33 -25.06 -24.07 -12.88
N VAL A 34 -26.19 -23.96 -12.18
CA VAL A 34 -27.49 -24.51 -12.61
C VAL A 34 -28.04 -23.75 -13.84
N SER A 35 -27.65 -22.48 -14.01
CA SER A 35 -28.07 -21.62 -15.12
C SER A 35 -26.86 -20.85 -15.70
N PRO A 36 -26.82 -20.57 -17.02
CA PRO A 36 -25.79 -19.74 -17.66
C PRO A 36 -25.52 -18.43 -16.93
N LEU A 37 -24.38 -18.37 -16.23
CA LEU A 37 -23.95 -17.20 -15.48
C LEU A 37 -22.55 -16.79 -15.92
N ALA A 38 -22.40 -15.48 -16.20
CA ALA A 38 -21.11 -14.92 -16.52
C ALA A 38 -20.23 -14.84 -15.27
N ILE A 39 -19.00 -15.31 -15.38
CA ILE A 39 -17.94 -15.00 -14.42
C ILE A 39 -17.37 -13.65 -14.84
N LEU A 40 -17.50 -12.63 -13.98
CA LEU A 40 -17.07 -11.27 -14.30
C LEU A 40 -15.58 -11.06 -14.02
N SER A 41 -15.09 -11.63 -12.92
CA SER A 41 -13.68 -11.59 -12.58
C SER A 41 -13.21 -12.76 -11.71
N ALA A 42 -11.93 -13.09 -11.84
CA ALA A 42 -11.19 -14.04 -11.00
C ALA A 42 -10.01 -13.31 -10.36
N LEU A 43 -9.79 -13.48 -9.06
CA LEU A 43 -8.66 -12.88 -8.34
C LEU A 43 -7.61 -13.97 -8.04
N LEU A 44 -6.32 -13.71 -8.23
CA LEU A 44 -5.26 -14.67 -7.91
C LEU A 44 -4.33 -14.07 -6.84
N THR A 45 -3.98 -14.83 -5.79
CA THR A 45 -3.12 -14.43 -4.66
C THR A 45 -1.92 -15.37 -4.42
N PRO A 46 -0.68 -14.91 -4.10
CA PRO A 46 -0.16 -13.55 -3.98
C PRO A 46 0.92 -13.17 -5.05
N PRO A 47 1.00 -11.89 -5.49
CA PRO A 47 0.16 -10.75 -5.10
C PRO A 47 -1.25 -10.79 -5.70
N PRO A 48 -2.26 -10.18 -5.06
CA PRO A 48 -3.63 -10.13 -5.54
C PRO A 48 -3.73 -9.40 -6.87
N VAL A 49 -4.04 -10.11 -7.95
CA VAL A 49 -4.34 -9.50 -9.25
C VAL A 49 -5.73 -9.89 -9.71
N GLU A 50 -6.53 -8.87 -10.02
CA GLU A 50 -7.87 -9.04 -10.55
C GLU A 50 -7.82 -9.22 -12.07
N VAL A 51 -8.41 -10.31 -12.52
CA VAL A 51 -8.62 -10.59 -13.91
C VAL A 51 -10.08 -10.34 -14.25
N LYS A 52 -10.36 -9.43 -15.18
CA LYS A 52 -11.67 -9.39 -15.83
C LYS A 52 -11.78 -10.51 -16.86
N ILE A 53 -12.77 -11.37 -16.69
CA ILE A 53 -13.08 -12.44 -17.64
C ILE A 53 -14.18 -11.89 -18.57
N MET A 54 -13.81 -11.55 -19.81
CA MET A 54 -14.80 -11.17 -20.83
C MET A 54 -15.28 -12.41 -21.58
N GLY A 55 -16.55 -12.78 -21.38
CA GLY A 55 -17.27 -13.69 -22.29
C GLY A 55 -17.35 -15.18 -21.90
N GLY A 56 -17.17 -15.56 -20.64
CA GLY A 56 -17.39 -16.94 -20.18
C GLY A 56 -18.82 -17.18 -19.66
N GLN A 57 -19.57 -18.14 -20.22
CA GLN A 57 -20.85 -18.63 -19.66
C GLN A 57 -20.65 -20.02 -19.04
N THR A 58 -21.26 -20.26 -17.87
CA THR A 58 -21.21 -21.55 -17.15
C THR A 58 -22.45 -22.39 -17.47
N SER A 59 -22.33 -23.63 -17.97
CA SER A 59 -23.50 -24.50 -18.26
C SER A 59 -23.18 -25.97 -17.98
N GLN A 60 -24.18 -26.74 -17.53
CA GLN A 60 -24.04 -28.18 -17.25
C GLN A 60 -23.79 -29.04 -18.50
N VAL A 61 -24.11 -28.55 -19.71
CA VAL A 61 -24.27 -29.43 -20.90
C VAL A 61 -23.23 -29.18 -22.01
N GLN A 62 -22.44 -28.10 -21.97
CA GLN A 62 -21.43 -27.84 -23.02
C GLN A 62 -20.02 -27.65 -22.45
N SER A 63 -19.19 -28.67 -22.67
CA SER A 63 -17.73 -28.57 -22.59
C SER A 63 -17.19 -27.84 -23.83
N ARG A 64 -17.45 -26.53 -23.97
CA ARG A 64 -16.60 -25.68 -24.83
C ARG A 64 -15.35 -25.30 -24.04
N LYS A 65 -14.20 -25.23 -24.73
CA LYS A 65 -12.93 -24.75 -24.17
C LYS A 65 -13.11 -23.33 -23.63
N SER A 66 -13.40 -23.21 -22.34
CA SER A 66 -13.53 -21.96 -21.60
C SER A 66 -12.28 -21.70 -20.74
N GLU A 67 -11.11 -22.14 -21.22
CA GLU A 67 -9.84 -21.82 -20.59
C GLU A 67 -9.38 -20.47 -21.13
N GLN A 68 -9.43 -19.43 -20.28
CA GLN A 68 -8.84 -18.13 -20.59
C GLN A 68 -7.51 -18.03 -19.84
N THR A 69 -6.41 -17.95 -20.58
CA THR A 69 -5.09 -17.65 -19.97
C THR A 69 -5.04 -16.17 -19.67
N VAL A 70 -4.69 -15.84 -18.43
CA VAL A 70 -4.60 -14.45 -18.00
C VAL A 70 -3.18 -14.14 -17.63
N LYS A 71 -2.62 -13.11 -18.28
CA LYS A 71 -1.35 -12.54 -17.88
C LYS A 71 -1.61 -11.53 -16.77
N VAL A 72 -1.23 -11.89 -15.56
CA VAL A 72 -1.18 -11.01 -14.40
C VAL A 72 0.08 -10.15 -14.51
N GLU A 73 -0.06 -8.88 -14.87
CA GLU A 73 1.06 -7.93 -14.86
C GLU A 73 1.07 -7.19 -13.51
N ALA A 74 1.51 -7.87 -12.46
CA ALA A 74 1.90 -7.19 -11.23
C ALA A 74 3.23 -6.48 -11.51
N HIS A 75 3.20 -5.18 -11.75
CA HIS A 75 4.42 -4.39 -11.85
C HIS A 75 4.98 -4.19 -10.44
N GLU A 76 5.95 -5.05 -10.08
CA GLU A 76 6.76 -4.96 -8.87
C GLU A 76 8.13 -4.41 -9.25
N ARG A 77 8.62 -3.42 -8.51
CA ARG A 77 9.97 -2.90 -8.66
C ARG A 77 10.66 -2.69 -7.31
N VAL A 78 11.98 -2.66 -7.37
CA VAL A 78 12.83 -2.15 -6.28
C VAL A 78 12.72 -0.61 -6.21
N LEU A 79 13.22 -0.04 -5.13
CA LEU A 79 13.38 1.40 -5.01
C LEU A 79 14.40 1.92 -6.03
N THR A 80 14.16 3.11 -6.58
CA THR A 80 15.17 3.82 -7.37
C THR A 80 16.26 4.38 -6.44
N ALA A 81 17.42 4.71 -7.00
CA ALA A 81 18.49 5.36 -6.22
C ALA A 81 18.00 6.67 -5.59
N GLY A 82 17.24 7.49 -6.33
CA GLY A 82 16.69 8.73 -5.81
C GLY A 82 15.63 8.52 -4.73
N GLU A 83 14.82 7.46 -4.78
CA GLU A 83 13.88 7.10 -3.71
C GLU A 83 14.59 6.66 -2.44
N ILE A 84 15.71 5.93 -2.57
CA ILE A 84 16.57 5.57 -1.44
C ILE A 84 17.17 6.85 -0.84
N GLU A 85 17.73 7.73 -1.65
CA GLU A 85 18.28 9.03 -1.20
C GLU A 85 17.23 9.86 -0.46
N MET A 86 15.99 9.91 -0.98
CA MET A 86 14.88 10.57 -0.29
C MET A 86 14.62 9.98 1.08
N ALA A 87 14.44 8.65 1.14
CA ALA A 87 14.13 7.98 2.40
C ALA A 87 15.30 8.05 3.39
N TRP A 88 16.54 8.11 2.90
CA TRP A 88 17.75 8.24 3.72
C TRP A 88 17.79 9.54 4.52
N THR A 89 17.13 10.60 4.05
CA THR A 89 17.06 11.89 4.76
C THR A 89 16.42 11.80 6.14
N VAL A 90 15.54 10.82 6.36
CA VAL A 90 14.85 10.60 7.64
C VAL A 90 15.31 9.30 8.28
N PHE A 91 15.24 8.20 7.52
CA PHE A 91 15.37 6.86 8.09
C PHE A 91 16.80 6.33 8.11
N LYS A 92 17.73 6.93 7.35
CA LYS A 92 19.14 6.51 7.28
C LYS A 92 19.28 4.99 7.17
N ASP A 93 20.11 4.36 8.00
CA ASP A 93 20.30 2.92 8.07
C ASP A 93 19.21 2.17 8.88
N GLY A 94 18.14 2.86 9.29
CA GLY A 94 16.99 2.29 9.99
C GLY A 94 16.11 1.38 9.13
N ILE A 95 16.23 1.47 7.80
CA ILE A 95 15.53 0.62 6.83
C ILE A 95 16.54 -0.20 6.02
N ASP A 96 16.27 -1.49 5.88
CA ASP A 96 16.87 -2.34 4.85
C ASP A 96 16.14 -2.11 3.52
N TYR A 97 16.67 -1.19 2.71
CA TYR A 97 16.06 -0.74 1.46
C TYR A 97 16.00 -1.85 0.39
N ASP A 98 16.91 -2.82 0.43
CA ASP A 98 16.97 -3.94 -0.52
C ASP A 98 15.77 -4.88 -0.40
N LYS A 99 15.08 -4.86 0.75
CA LYS A 99 13.85 -5.63 0.98
C LYS A 99 12.58 -4.89 0.56
N VAL A 100 12.67 -3.60 0.29
CA VAL A 100 11.50 -2.76 -0.02
C VAL A 100 11.08 -2.97 -1.48
N ARG A 101 9.77 -3.07 -1.69
CA ARG A 101 9.18 -3.24 -3.03
C ARG A 101 8.03 -2.28 -3.22
N VAL A 102 7.94 -1.70 -4.42
CA VAL A 102 6.85 -0.84 -4.86
C VAL A 102 6.02 -1.62 -5.87
N HIS A 103 4.72 -1.71 -5.62
CA HIS A 103 3.75 -2.35 -6.49
C HIS A 103 2.82 -1.32 -7.11
N ARG A 104 2.59 -1.45 -8.40
CA ARG A 104 1.48 -0.80 -9.10
C ARG A 104 0.26 -1.72 -9.08
N GLY A 105 -0.72 -1.41 -8.24
CA GLY A 105 -1.95 -2.19 -8.06
C GLY A 105 -2.46 -2.16 -6.63
N SER A 106 -3.69 -2.66 -6.44
CA SER A 106 -4.31 -2.72 -5.11
C SER A 106 -3.78 -3.89 -4.28
N TYR A 107 -3.62 -3.68 -2.97
CA TYR A 107 -3.40 -4.77 -2.02
C TYR A 107 -4.70 -5.49 -1.63
N PHE A 108 -5.81 -4.75 -1.55
CA PHE A 108 -7.09 -5.28 -1.14
C PHE A 108 -7.88 -5.85 -2.32
N TRP A 109 -8.77 -6.79 -2.01
CA TRP A 109 -9.57 -7.49 -3.00
C TRP A 109 -10.51 -6.49 -3.69
N PHE A 110 -10.87 -6.71 -4.97
CA PHE A 110 -11.86 -5.89 -5.71
C PHE A 110 -11.62 -4.37 -5.74
N ASN A 111 -10.36 -3.91 -5.65
CA ASN A 111 -10.05 -2.48 -5.49
C ASN A 111 -10.84 -1.82 -4.34
N LEU A 112 -11.07 -2.57 -3.26
CA LEU A 112 -11.64 -2.04 -2.00
C LEU A 112 -10.68 -1.04 -1.33
N GLN A 113 -9.45 -0.94 -1.82
CA GLN A 113 -8.56 0.18 -1.52
C GLN A 113 -9.18 1.46 -2.05
N SER A 114 -9.39 2.42 -1.14
CA SER A 114 -9.90 3.74 -1.50
C SER A 114 -9.05 4.34 -2.62
N LYS A 115 -9.71 4.99 -3.60
CA LYS A 115 -9.12 5.47 -4.86
C LYS A 115 -7.95 6.46 -4.70
N HIS A 116 -7.66 6.91 -3.48
CA HIS A 116 -6.58 7.87 -3.19
C HIS A 116 -5.74 7.42 -1.99
N THR A 117 -5.56 6.10 -1.85
CA THR A 117 -4.84 5.51 -0.73
C THR A 117 -3.78 4.56 -1.27
N ALA A 118 -2.61 4.59 -0.67
CA ALA A 118 -1.58 3.56 -0.78
C ALA A 118 -1.60 2.76 0.53
N VAL A 119 -1.07 1.54 0.50
CA VAL A 119 -0.98 0.73 1.71
C VAL A 119 0.34 -0.02 1.77
N THR A 120 0.85 -0.17 2.99
CA THR A 120 2.15 -0.80 3.25
C THR A 120 2.08 -1.87 4.36
N PRO A 121 1.35 -2.97 4.13
CA PRO A 121 1.01 -3.93 5.19
C PRO A 121 2.17 -4.86 5.59
N ASN A 122 3.20 -4.99 4.76
CA ASN A 122 4.25 -6.02 4.91
C ASN A 122 5.63 -5.55 4.47
N GLY A 123 5.91 -4.25 4.66
CA GLY A 123 7.16 -3.64 4.18
C GLY A 123 7.24 -3.50 2.66
N LYS A 124 6.16 -3.82 1.93
CA LYS A 124 5.98 -3.54 0.51
C LYS A 124 4.87 -2.52 0.36
N MET A 125 5.06 -1.56 -0.54
CA MET A 125 4.13 -0.47 -0.80
C MET A 125 3.26 -0.78 -2.01
N TYR A 126 1.96 -0.53 -1.92
CA TYR A 126 0.99 -0.78 -2.97
C TYR A 126 0.25 0.51 -3.36
N PHE A 127 0.59 1.04 -4.52
CA PHE A 127 -0.01 2.26 -5.07
C PHE A 127 -0.99 1.92 -6.18
N LEU A 128 -2.19 2.50 -6.14
CA LEU A 128 -3.13 2.45 -7.26
C LEU A 128 -2.58 3.20 -8.48
N ASP A 129 -3.10 2.89 -9.66
CA ASP A 129 -2.61 3.39 -10.95
C ASP A 129 -2.48 4.92 -11.03
N ASP A 130 -3.37 5.66 -10.39
CA ASP A 130 -3.39 7.13 -10.37
C ASP A 130 -2.32 7.73 -9.43
N LEU A 131 -1.92 6.98 -8.39
CA LEU A 131 -0.93 7.39 -7.41
C LEU A 131 0.48 6.93 -7.79
N TYR A 132 0.60 5.75 -8.40
CA TYR A 132 1.88 5.14 -8.77
C TYR A 132 2.72 6.07 -9.68
N VAL A 133 4.04 6.02 -9.47
CA VAL A 133 5.05 6.67 -10.32
C VAL A 133 6.24 5.73 -10.43
N ASP A 134 6.88 5.68 -11.60
CA ASP A 134 8.07 4.84 -11.83
C ASP A 134 9.27 5.28 -10.99
N ASP A 135 9.38 6.58 -10.70
CA ASP A 135 10.34 7.15 -9.77
C ASP A 135 9.68 8.31 -9.01
N PHE A 136 9.34 8.11 -7.74
CA PHE A 136 8.75 9.16 -6.92
C PHE A 136 9.72 10.32 -6.72
N SER A 137 11.04 10.09 -6.72
CA SER A 137 12.04 11.14 -6.49
C SER A 137 12.16 12.15 -7.62
N ALA A 138 11.81 11.74 -8.83
CA ALA A 138 11.80 12.59 -10.01
C ALA A 138 10.53 13.46 -10.13
N VAL A 139 9.55 13.29 -9.24
CA VAL A 139 8.28 14.03 -9.30
C VAL A 139 8.48 15.49 -8.91
N ASN A 140 8.03 16.40 -9.77
CA ASN A 140 8.15 17.85 -9.59
C ASN A 140 6.84 18.57 -9.95
N GLY A 141 6.82 19.89 -9.76
CA GLY A 141 5.69 20.75 -10.13
C GLY A 141 4.42 20.43 -9.33
N PRO A 142 3.22 20.41 -9.95
CA PRO A 142 1.95 20.28 -9.23
C PRO A 142 1.75 18.92 -8.54
N HIS A 143 2.59 17.93 -8.84
CA HIS A 143 2.51 16.58 -8.26
C HIS A 143 3.58 16.31 -7.20
N ILE A 144 4.40 17.31 -6.81
CA ILE A 144 5.50 17.13 -5.85
C ILE A 144 5.03 16.52 -4.51
N TRP A 145 3.77 16.69 -4.14
CA TRP A 145 3.15 16.07 -2.97
C TRP A 145 3.26 14.54 -2.96
N LYS A 146 3.39 13.89 -4.13
CA LYS A 146 3.61 12.45 -4.24
C LYS A 146 4.93 12.02 -3.56
N ARG A 147 5.93 12.90 -3.46
CA ARG A 147 7.18 12.63 -2.72
C ARG A 147 6.93 12.51 -1.21
N SER A 148 6.16 13.44 -0.65
CA SER A 148 5.77 13.40 0.77
C SER A 148 4.86 12.21 1.05
N PHE A 149 3.94 11.91 0.14
CA PHE A 149 3.09 10.72 0.23
C PHE A 149 3.90 9.42 0.20
N PHE A 150 4.94 9.34 -0.63
CA PHE A 150 5.88 8.22 -0.59
C PHE A 150 6.61 8.10 0.76
N MET A 151 7.00 9.23 1.37
CA MET A 151 7.64 9.24 2.70
C MET A 151 6.70 8.80 3.83
N HIS A 152 5.40 9.09 3.72
CA HIS A 152 4.36 8.51 4.59
C HIS A 152 4.40 6.98 4.53
N GLU A 153 4.33 6.41 3.33
CA GLU A 153 4.36 4.96 3.15
C GLU A 153 5.69 4.33 3.61
N MET A 154 6.82 5.02 3.42
CA MET A 154 8.12 4.59 3.96
C MET A 154 8.15 4.55 5.49
N THR A 155 7.34 5.36 6.17
CA THR A 155 7.18 5.27 7.63
C THR A 155 6.57 3.93 8.03
N HIS A 156 5.62 3.41 7.25
CA HIS A 156 5.04 2.09 7.48
C HIS A 156 6.00 0.95 7.14
N VAL A 157 6.85 1.12 6.13
CA VAL A 157 7.96 0.20 5.89
C VAL A 157 8.88 0.14 7.10
N TRP A 158 9.28 1.30 7.62
CA TRP A 158 10.14 1.42 8.81
C TRP A 158 9.50 0.74 10.04
N GLN A 159 8.24 1.07 10.34
CA GLN A 159 7.47 0.44 11.42
C GLN A 159 7.44 -1.08 11.28
N TYR A 160 7.14 -1.59 10.08
CA TYR A 160 7.12 -3.03 9.80
C TYR A 160 8.48 -3.70 10.06
N GLN A 161 9.58 -3.10 9.59
CA GLN A 161 10.92 -3.65 9.80
C GLN A 161 11.38 -3.60 11.28
N ARG A 162 10.73 -2.79 12.11
CA ARG A 162 10.89 -2.77 13.57
C ARG A 162 9.92 -3.71 14.32
N GLY A 163 9.17 -4.52 13.60
CA GLY A 163 8.27 -5.52 14.18
C GLY A 163 6.88 -4.99 14.55
N TYR A 164 6.55 -3.75 14.16
CA TYR A 164 5.23 -3.19 14.41
C TYR A 164 4.17 -3.87 13.52
N ALA A 165 3.01 -4.17 14.12
CA ALA A 165 1.93 -4.93 13.51
C ALA A 165 1.07 -4.11 12.53
N VAL A 166 1.69 -3.48 11.51
CA VAL A 166 1.05 -2.53 10.57
C VAL A 166 -0.27 -3.05 9.99
N ARG A 167 -0.33 -4.33 9.57
CA ARG A 167 -1.54 -5.00 9.06
C ARG A 167 -2.73 -4.92 10.01
N TRP A 168 -2.49 -5.23 11.28
CA TRP A 168 -3.55 -5.28 12.29
C TRP A 168 -4.02 -3.86 12.63
N HIS A 169 -3.09 -2.91 12.69
CA HIS A 169 -3.43 -1.52 12.95
C HIS A 169 -4.16 -0.84 11.79
N ALA A 170 -3.82 -1.12 10.53
CA ALA A 170 -4.54 -0.61 9.36
C ALA A 170 -6.04 -0.99 9.37
N LEU A 171 -6.37 -2.21 9.85
CA LEU A 171 -7.76 -2.66 10.03
C LEU A 171 -8.49 -1.82 11.10
N THR A 172 -7.80 -1.45 12.19
CA THR A 172 -8.37 -0.60 13.25
C THR A 172 -8.47 0.88 12.86
N VAL A 173 -7.56 1.38 12.02
CA VAL A 173 -7.58 2.75 11.47
C VAL A 173 -8.81 2.96 10.59
N THR A 174 -9.18 1.94 9.81
CA THR A 174 -10.40 1.95 8.98
C THR A 174 -11.66 2.22 9.81
N ILE A 175 -11.68 1.77 11.08
CA ILE A 175 -12.79 1.99 12.04
C ILE A 175 -12.77 3.43 12.59
N ARG A 176 -11.59 4.02 12.78
CA ARG A 176 -11.40 5.38 13.34
C ARG A 176 -11.59 6.50 12.31
N GLY A 177 -11.52 6.19 11.01
CA GLY A 177 -11.73 7.13 9.91
C GLY A 177 -10.72 8.28 9.91
N GLN A 178 -11.10 9.44 9.35
CA GLN A 178 -10.21 10.60 9.18
C GLN A 178 -9.54 11.12 10.47
N ARG A 179 -10.08 10.78 11.65
CA ARG A 179 -9.49 11.20 12.94
C ARG A 179 -8.15 10.51 13.22
N ALA A 180 -7.92 9.32 12.66
CA ALA A 180 -6.66 8.59 12.85
C ALA A 180 -5.47 9.34 12.22
N TYR A 181 -5.71 10.15 11.19
CA TYR A 181 -4.69 10.87 10.43
C TYR A 181 -4.43 12.28 10.96
N LYS A 182 -5.39 12.88 11.68
CA LYS A 182 -5.24 14.24 12.20
C LYS A 182 -4.37 14.23 13.45
N TYR A 183 -3.42 15.14 13.52
CA TYR A 183 -2.57 15.34 14.70
C TYR A 183 -2.42 16.83 15.00
N THR A 184 -1.92 17.11 16.21
CA THR A 184 -1.40 18.41 16.63
C THR A 184 -0.12 18.15 17.42
N ILE A 185 0.84 19.07 17.40
CA ILE A 185 2.06 18.94 18.20
C ILE A 185 1.85 19.65 19.54
N ALA A 186 1.69 18.86 20.60
CA ALA A 186 1.61 19.40 21.95
C ALA A 186 3.02 19.71 22.46
N PRO A 187 3.20 20.72 23.33
CA PRO A 187 4.49 20.99 23.95
C PRO A 187 5.04 19.75 24.66
N GLY A 188 6.26 19.34 24.28
CA GLY A 188 6.94 18.18 24.86
C GLY A 188 6.55 16.82 24.27
N ALA A 189 5.59 16.78 23.33
CA ALA A 189 5.27 15.55 22.61
C ALA A 189 6.44 15.12 21.70
N VAL A 190 6.64 13.82 21.59
CA VAL A 190 7.69 13.18 20.79
C VAL A 190 7.09 12.13 19.86
N PHE A 191 7.86 11.65 18.88
CA PHE A 191 7.38 10.82 17.78
C PHE A 191 6.55 9.58 18.20
N HIS A 192 6.95 8.88 19.27
CA HIS A 192 6.26 7.67 19.75
C HIS A 192 4.92 7.95 20.44
N ASP A 193 4.62 9.20 20.80
CA ASP A 193 3.32 9.61 21.37
C ASP A 193 2.19 9.59 20.31
N TYR A 194 2.57 9.44 19.04
CA TYR A 194 1.66 9.47 17.91
C TYR A 194 1.34 8.07 17.41
N ASN A 195 0.10 7.88 16.97
CA ASN A 195 -0.28 6.62 16.35
C ASN A 195 0.40 6.42 14.99
N MET A 196 0.34 5.18 14.49
CA MET A 196 0.97 4.76 13.23
C MET A 196 0.76 5.71 12.03
N GLU A 197 -0.45 6.21 11.83
CA GLU A 197 -0.80 7.09 10.71
C GLU A 197 -0.39 8.54 10.96
N GLN A 198 -0.47 9.00 12.21
CA GLN A 198 0.01 10.32 12.60
C GLN A 198 1.52 10.40 12.45
N GLN A 199 2.25 9.34 12.81
CA GLN A 199 3.68 9.22 12.55
C GLN A 199 3.99 9.32 11.05
N GLY A 200 3.21 8.66 10.19
CA GLY A 200 3.35 8.77 8.74
C GLY A 200 3.19 10.22 8.25
N ASN A 201 2.16 10.91 8.72
CA ASN A 201 1.93 12.32 8.38
C ASN A 201 3.04 13.23 8.93
N LEU A 202 3.51 13.01 10.15
CA LEU A 202 4.62 13.75 10.74
C LEU A 202 5.90 13.65 9.89
N VAL A 203 6.26 12.45 9.43
CA VAL A 203 7.41 12.25 8.55
C VAL A 203 7.21 12.91 7.19
N ALA A 204 6.02 12.77 6.60
CA ALA A 204 5.72 13.40 5.32
C ALA A 204 5.76 14.93 5.38
N ASP A 205 5.22 15.52 6.45
CA ASP A 205 5.24 16.95 6.68
C ASP A 205 6.65 17.46 6.97
N TYR A 206 7.43 16.75 7.80
CA TYR A 206 8.85 17.04 8.00
C TYR A 206 9.60 17.02 6.67
N TYR A 207 9.40 16.00 5.85
CA TYR A 207 10.05 15.91 4.55
C TYR A 207 9.64 17.08 3.61
N ALA A 208 8.35 17.42 3.54
CA ALA A 208 7.86 18.53 2.74
C ALA A 208 8.42 19.89 3.20
N VAL A 209 8.40 20.15 4.50
CA VAL A 209 8.73 21.45 5.10
C VAL A 209 10.24 21.61 5.29
N GLN A 210 10.90 20.60 5.84
CA GLN A 210 12.31 20.69 6.24
C GLN A 210 13.29 20.19 5.19
N VAL A 211 12.95 19.14 4.45
CA VAL A 211 13.87 18.56 3.46
C VAL A 211 13.67 19.20 2.08
N LEU A 212 12.43 19.21 1.57
CA LEU A 212 12.11 19.81 0.28
C LEU A 212 12.07 21.34 0.30
N LYS A 213 11.89 21.95 1.48
CA LYS A 213 11.58 23.39 1.64
C LYS A 213 10.39 23.82 0.75
N ALA A 214 9.42 22.92 0.61
CA ALA A 214 8.24 23.08 -0.24
C ALA A 214 6.97 22.73 0.56
N PRO A 215 6.45 23.64 1.40
CA PRO A 215 5.25 23.38 2.22
C PRO A 215 4.01 22.99 1.42
N PHE A 216 3.93 23.38 0.14
CA PHE A 216 2.87 22.97 -0.79
C PHE A 216 2.96 21.49 -1.22
N ALA A 217 4.00 20.77 -0.82
CA ALA A 217 4.12 19.32 -0.98
C ALA A 217 3.43 18.53 0.14
N VAL A 218 2.84 19.19 1.14
CA VAL A 218 1.97 18.52 2.12
C VAL A 218 0.71 17.98 1.41
N PHE A 219 0.42 16.69 1.56
CA PHE A 219 -0.61 15.99 0.79
C PHE A 219 -1.95 15.86 1.51
N HIS A 220 -2.00 16.13 2.81
CA HIS A 220 -3.23 16.09 3.60
C HIS A 220 -3.75 17.48 3.95
N ARG A 221 -4.98 17.55 4.46
CA ARG A 221 -5.60 18.79 4.95
C ARG A 221 -5.62 18.82 6.47
N GLY A 222 -5.32 19.97 7.07
CA GLY A 222 -5.41 20.17 8.51
C GLY A 222 -4.22 20.92 9.07
N TYR A 223 -3.95 20.70 10.35
CA TYR A 223 -2.77 21.19 11.02
C TYR A 223 -1.51 20.57 10.39
N VAL A 224 -0.47 21.40 10.26
CA VAL A 224 0.89 21.03 9.86
C VAL A 224 1.80 21.70 10.89
N GLY A 225 2.74 20.94 11.45
CA GLY A 225 3.71 21.49 12.39
C GLY A 225 4.56 22.59 11.77
N THR A 226 4.93 23.59 12.56
CA THR A 226 5.99 24.54 12.20
C THR A 226 7.33 23.81 12.07
N PRO A 227 8.31 24.39 11.35
CA PRO A 227 9.66 23.80 11.24
C PRO A 227 10.24 23.37 12.59
N ASP A 228 10.19 24.24 13.60
CA ASP A 228 10.70 23.95 14.95
C ASP A 228 9.93 22.83 15.66
N GLU A 229 8.60 22.78 15.51
CA GLU A 229 7.79 21.71 16.09
C GLU A 229 8.12 20.36 15.45
N LEU A 230 8.27 20.34 14.12
CA LEU A 230 8.63 19.14 13.36
C LEU A 230 10.05 18.65 13.72
N ASP A 231 11.02 19.56 13.85
CA ASP A 231 12.38 19.20 14.27
C ASP A 231 12.39 18.55 15.66
N ARG A 232 11.66 19.14 16.62
CA ARG A 232 11.61 18.61 17.99
C ARG A 232 10.90 17.27 18.07
N VAL A 233 9.72 17.15 17.46
CA VAL A 233 8.91 15.93 17.60
C VAL A 233 9.55 14.75 16.87
N LEU A 234 10.26 14.97 15.75
CA LEU A 234 11.01 13.93 15.03
C LEU A 234 12.44 13.70 15.56
N ALA A 235 12.99 14.56 16.43
CA ALA A 235 14.38 14.45 16.88
C ALA A 235 14.76 13.01 17.32
N PRO A 236 13.96 12.30 18.15
CA PRO A 236 14.30 10.92 18.55
C PRO A 236 14.40 9.94 17.38
N LEU A 237 13.56 10.09 16.34
CA LEU A 237 13.62 9.26 15.13
C LEU A 237 14.86 9.59 14.30
N LEU A 238 15.19 10.88 14.15
CA LEU A 238 16.31 11.33 13.33
C LEU A 238 17.67 10.99 13.98
N GLU A 239 17.74 11.01 15.31
CA GLU A 239 18.93 10.63 16.08
C GLU A 239 19.13 9.11 16.08
N GLU A 240 18.07 8.36 16.38
CA GLU A 240 18.13 6.89 16.49
C GLU A 240 17.07 6.18 15.64
N PRO A 241 17.21 6.18 14.30
CA PRO A 241 16.21 5.60 13.40
C PRO A 241 16.11 4.07 13.50
N LYS A 242 17.03 3.40 14.21
CA LYS A 242 16.94 1.96 14.50
C LYS A 242 16.17 1.65 15.79
N SER A 243 15.96 2.63 16.66
CA SER A 243 15.31 2.41 17.95
C SER A 243 13.85 2.05 17.77
N ALA A 244 13.43 0.95 18.40
CA ALA A 244 12.03 0.55 18.47
C ALA A 244 11.22 1.42 19.44
N ASP A 245 11.87 2.22 20.29
CA ASP A 245 11.20 3.13 21.23
C ASP A 245 10.48 4.27 20.50
N ASN A 246 10.83 4.49 19.23
CA ASN A 246 10.15 5.43 18.34
C ASN A 246 8.82 4.88 17.77
N LEU A 247 8.50 3.60 17.96
CA LEU A 247 7.23 3.02 17.54
C LEU A 247 6.06 3.57 18.39
N PRO A 248 4.83 3.61 17.85
CA PRO A 248 3.66 4.03 18.63
C PRO A 248 3.52 3.23 19.93
N GLN A 249 3.29 3.93 21.04
CA GLN A 249 3.00 3.34 22.37
C GLN A 249 1.49 3.21 22.64
#